data_AF-H3C816-F1
#
_entry.id   AF-H3C816-F1
#
_cell.length_a   1.000
_cell.length_b   1.000
_cell.length_c   1.000
_cell.angle_alpha   90.00
_cell.angle_beta   90.00
_cell.angle_gamma   90.00
#
_symmetry.space_group_name_H-M   'P 1'
#
loop_
_entity.id
_entity.type
_entity.pdbx_description
1 polymer ?
#
loop_
_entity_poly.entity_id
_entity_poly.type
_entity_poly.pdbx_seq_one_letter_code
_entity_poly.pdbx_strand_id
1 'polypeptide(L)'
;WTREAGAGLSIAVEGPSKAEIAFEDRKDGSSGVSYIVQEPGDYEVSIRFNDEHIPDSPFIVPVASPSDDARRLTVASLQESGLKVNQPASFAVSLNGAKGMIDAKVHSPSGALEECCITEIDQ
;
A
#
# COMPACT_ATOMS: atom_id res chain seq x y z
N TRP A 1 18.04 4.26 -23.53
CA TRP A 1 17.71 5.55 -24.14
C TRP A 1 16.21 5.60 -24.39
N THR A 2 15.43 6.13 -23.45
CA THR A 2 14.01 6.47 -23.69
C THR A 2 13.94 7.97 -23.89
N ARG A 3 13.89 8.32 -25.17
CA ARG A 3 13.83 9.66 -25.71
C ARG A 3 12.37 10.08 -25.74
N GLU A 4 12.03 11.09 -24.95
CA GLU A 4 10.89 12.00 -25.17
C GLU A 4 9.50 11.36 -25.18
N ALA A 5 9.01 10.96 -24.00
CA ALA A 5 7.59 11.12 -23.68
C ALA A 5 7.48 12.40 -22.84
N GLY A 6 7.07 13.50 -23.48
CA GLY A 6 6.75 14.73 -22.76
C GLY A 6 5.62 14.46 -21.76
N ALA A 7 5.78 14.98 -20.54
CA ALA A 7 4.80 15.13 -19.47
C ALA A 7 3.74 14.00 -19.34
N GLY A 8 3.83 13.22 -18.26
CA GLY A 8 2.83 12.20 -17.97
C GLY A 8 2.51 12.17 -16.50
N LEU A 9 3.34 11.54 -15.69
CA LEU A 9 3.11 11.35 -14.25
C LEU A 9 4.33 11.82 -13.45
N SER A 10 4.13 12.68 -12.45
CA SER A 10 5.18 13.10 -11.52
C SER A 10 4.78 12.79 -10.08
N ILE A 11 5.78 12.43 -9.26
CA ILE A 11 5.58 12.02 -7.86
C ILE A 11 6.58 12.77 -7.00
N ALA A 12 6.08 13.39 -5.94
CA ALA A 12 6.87 14.07 -4.93
C ALA A 12 6.43 13.58 -3.54
N VAL A 13 7.39 13.42 -2.64
CA VAL A 13 7.16 13.04 -1.25
C VAL A 13 7.82 14.10 -0.39
N GLU A 14 7.01 14.82 0.38
CA GLU A 14 7.45 15.89 1.27
C GLU A 14 7.14 15.50 2.72
N GLY A 15 8.06 15.77 3.64
CA GLY A 15 7.87 15.39 5.03
C GLY A 15 9.15 15.51 5.87
N PRO A 16 9.17 14.90 7.06
CA PRO A 16 10.26 15.00 8.03
C PRO A 16 11.63 14.57 7.49
N SER A 17 11.67 13.57 6.61
CA SER A 17 12.91 13.09 5.99
C SER A 17 12.80 12.97 4.47
N LYS A 18 13.96 12.88 3.80
CA LYS A 18 14.00 12.64 2.35
C LYS A 18 13.52 11.22 2.04
N ALA A 19 12.60 11.10 1.10
CA ALA A 19 12.16 9.80 0.59
C ALA A 19 13.08 9.26 -0.51
N GLU A 20 13.34 7.97 -0.48
CA GLU A 20 13.90 7.20 -1.60
C GLU A 20 12.75 6.63 -2.41
N ILE A 21 12.60 7.06 -3.67
CA ILE A 21 11.49 6.65 -4.55
C ILE A 21 12.00 5.65 -5.58
N ALA A 22 11.29 4.53 -5.72
CA ALA A 22 11.53 3.52 -6.75
C ALA A 22 10.29 3.33 -7.62
N PHE A 23 10.53 3.12 -8.92
CA PHE A 23 9.50 2.89 -9.92
C PHE A 23 9.58 1.46 -10.44
N GLU A 24 8.45 0.79 -10.50
CA GLU A 24 8.31 -0.57 -11.02
C GLU A 24 7.35 -0.57 -12.21
N ASP A 25 7.84 -0.95 -13.39
CA ASP A 25 6.98 -1.21 -14.55
C ASP A 25 6.50 -2.67 -14.50
N ARG A 26 5.20 -2.86 -14.25
CA ARG A 26 4.59 -4.17 -14.09
C ARG A 26 4.23 -4.85 -15.41
N LYS A 27 4.46 -4.20 -16.56
CA LYS A 27 4.23 -4.72 -17.92
C LYS A 27 2.80 -5.20 -18.20
N ASP A 28 1.85 -4.88 -17.33
CA ASP A 28 0.41 -5.14 -17.44
C ASP A 28 -0.38 -3.86 -17.75
N GLY A 29 0.34 -2.74 -17.98
CA GLY A 29 -0.23 -1.41 -18.18
C GLY A 29 -0.32 -0.57 -16.90
N SER A 30 0.03 -1.12 -15.74
CA SER A 30 0.17 -0.39 -14.48
C SER A 30 1.63 -0.06 -14.15
N SER A 31 1.86 1.01 -13.39
CA SER A 31 3.17 1.36 -12.82
C SER A 31 3.07 1.34 -11.31
N GLY A 32 3.92 0.54 -10.67
CA GLY A 32 4.12 0.53 -9.23
C GLY A 32 5.10 1.62 -8.81
N VAL A 33 4.83 2.23 -7.67
CA VAL A 33 5.73 3.23 -7.07
C VAL A 33 5.86 2.88 -5.60
N SER A 34 7.09 2.84 -5.11
CA SER A 34 7.39 2.67 -3.69
C SER A 34 8.26 3.83 -3.20
N TYR A 35 8.06 4.20 -1.94
CA TYR A 35 8.87 5.20 -1.25
C TYR A 35 9.35 4.62 0.09
N ILE A 36 10.57 4.97 0.48
CA ILE A 36 11.15 4.62 1.78
C ILE A 36 11.58 5.92 2.46
N VAL A 37 11.16 6.09 3.71
CA VAL A 37 11.48 7.25 4.56
C VAL A 37 12.09 6.76 5.88
N GLN A 38 12.90 7.61 6.53
CA GLN A 38 13.68 7.21 7.70
C GLN A 38 13.13 7.77 9.02
N GLU A 39 12.42 8.89 8.98
CA GLU A 39 11.89 9.54 10.18
C GLU A 39 10.37 9.40 10.32
N PRO A 40 9.85 9.18 11.52
CA PRO A 40 8.41 9.18 11.77
C PRO A 40 7.78 10.57 11.58
N GLY A 41 6.51 10.59 11.21
CA GLY A 41 5.70 11.80 11.04
C GLY A 41 4.81 11.72 9.81
N ASP A 42 4.10 12.80 9.53
CA ASP A 42 3.18 12.87 8.40
C ASP A 42 3.94 13.27 7.13
N TYR A 43 3.77 12.47 6.08
CA TYR A 43 4.33 12.71 4.76
C TYR A 43 3.22 13.06 3.78
N GLU A 44 3.46 14.07 2.93
CA GLU A 44 2.61 14.43 1.82
C GLU A 44 3.14 13.78 0.54
N VAL A 45 2.36 12.86 -0.03
CA VAL A 45 2.66 12.22 -1.32
C VAL A 45 1.82 12.89 -2.41
N SER A 46 2.48 13.72 -3.20
CA SER A 46 1.89 14.42 -4.35
C SER A 46 2.08 13.60 -5.61
N ILE A 47 0.97 13.20 -6.24
CA ILE A 47 0.95 12.57 -7.57
C ILE A 47 0.26 13.53 -8.55
N ARG A 48 0.93 13.86 -9.66
CA ARG A 48 0.41 14.77 -10.68
C ARG A 48 0.45 14.15 -12.07
N PHE A 49 -0.58 14.38 -12.87
CA PHE A 49 -0.61 14.06 -14.29
C PHE A 49 -0.66 15.36 -15.11
N ASN A 50 0.27 15.57 -16.04
CA ASN A 50 0.42 16.85 -16.77
C ASN A 50 0.48 18.09 -15.85
N ASP A 51 1.25 18.00 -14.76
CA ASP A 51 1.39 19.04 -13.73
C ASP A 51 0.11 19.35 -12.93
N GLU A 52 -0.97 18.60 -13.13
CA GLU A 52 -2.23 18.70 -12.37
C GLU A 52 -2.35 17.54 -11.37
N HIS A 53 -2.86 17.80 -10.16
CA HIS A 53 -3.09 16.72 -9.19
C HIS A 53 -4.12 15.73 -9.72
N ILE A 54 -3.82 14.44 -9.59
CA ILE A 54 -4.84 13.40 -9.77
C ILE A 54 -5.89 13.51 -8.64
N PRO A 55 -7.08 12.92 -8.78
CA PRO A 55 -8.02 12.82 -7.67
C PRO A 55 -7.36 12.26 -6.40
N ASP A 56 -7.74 12.81 -5.25
CA ASP A 56 -7.23 12.47 -3.92
C ASP A 56 -5.75 12.82 -3.64
N SER A 57 -5.02 13.32 -4.64
CA SER A 57 -3.69 13.90 -4.45
C SER A 57 -3.80 15.35 -3.96
N PRO A 58 -3.00 15.77 -2.96
CA PRO A 58 -1.97 14.99 -2.30
C PRO A 58 -2.50 14.04 -1.21
N PHE A 59 -1.82 12.91 -1.03
CA PHE A 59 -2.13 11.93 0.00
C PHE A 59 -1.31 12.19 1.27
N ILE A 60 -1.98 12.23 2.43
CA ILE A 60 -1.30 12.33 3.72
C ILE A 60 -1.04 10.91 4.25
N VAL A 61 0.23 10.58 4.44
CA VAL A 61 0.71 9.28 4.89
C VAL A 61 1.38 9.42 6.26
N PRO A 62 0.71 9.02 7.35
CA PRO A 62 1.33 8.99 8.67
C PRO A 62 2.31 7.81 8.75
N VAL A 63 3.57 8.11 9.05
CA VAL A 63 4.63 7.11 9.27
C VAL A 63 4.92 7.02 10.75
N ALA A 64 4.62 5.86 11.34
CA ALA A 64 4.87 5.60 12.74
C ALA A 64 6.35 5.27 13.01
N SER A 65 6.78 5.43 14.26
CA SER A 65 8.08 4.94 14.72
C SER A 65 8.22 3.44 14.44
N PRO A 66 9.41 2.98 13.98
CA PRO A 66 9.65 1.56 13.77
C PRO A 66 9.28 0.76 15.01
N SER A 67 8.39 -0.21 14.84
CA SER A 67 8.10 -1.23 15.85
C SER A 67 8.47 -2.59 15.27
N ASP A 68 9.14 -3.42 16.07
CA ASP A 68 9.41 -4.80 15.70
C ASP A 68 8.13 -5.65 15.66
N ASP A 69 7.00 -5.14 16.17
CA ASP A 69 5.74 -5.87 16.24
C ASP A 69 5.19 -6.26 14.85
N ALA A 70 5.21 -5.36 13.88
CA ALA A 70 4.67 -5.65 12.54
C ALA A 70 5.43 -6.79 11.83
N ARG A 71 6.73 -6.93 12.11
CA ARG A 71 7.56 -8.00 11.52
C ARG A 71 7.28 -9.38 12.11
N ARG A 72 6.57 -9.46 13.23
CA ARG A 72 6.23 -10.72 13.89
C ARG A 72 4.99 -11.36 13.26
N LEU A 73 4.20 -10.61 12.51
CA LEU A 73 2.97 -11.11 11.91
C LEU A 73 3.24 -12.22 10.89
N THR A 74 2.48 -13.31 10.94
CA THR A 74 2.51 -14.35 9.92
C THR A 74 1.12 -14.55 9.32
N VAL A 75 1.05 -14.56 7.99
CA VAL A 75 -0.19 -14.83 7.24
C VAL A 75 -0.20 -16.30 6.80
N ALA A 76 -1.32 -16.98 7.05
CA ALA A 76 -1.54 -18.36 6.63
C ALA A 76 -2.80 -18.48 5.78
N SER A 77 -2.80 -19.45 4.86
CA SER A 77 -3.95 -19.78 3.99
C SER A 77 -4.41 -18.67 3.05
N LEU A 78 -3.55 -17.68 2.76
CA LEU A 78 -3.82 -16.71 1.70
C LEU A 78 -3.67 -17.39 0.34
N GLN A 79 -4.76 -17.50 -0.42
CA GLN A 79 -4.74 -18.13 -1.73
C GLN A 79 -4.32 -17.15 -2.82
N GLU A 80 -3.24 -17.45 -3.54
CA GLU A 80 -2.76 -16.65 -4.68
C GLU A 80 -3.60 -16.87 -5.95
N SER A 81 -4.33 -17.98 -6.03
CA SER A 81 -5.20 -18.30 -7.16
C SER A 81 -6.33 -19.24 -6.73
N GLY A 82 -7.34 -19.41 -7.59
CA GLY A 82 -8.45 -20.35 -7.35
C GLY A 82 -9.59 -19.82 -6.48
N LEU A 83 -9.58 -18.52 -6.18
CA LEU A 83 -10.70 -17.84 -5.52
C LEU A 83 -11.96 -17.92 -6.40
N LYS A 84 -13.09 -18.24 -5.78
CA LYS A 84 -14.38 -18.37 -6.45
C LYS A 84 -15.21 -17.10 -6.26
N VAL A 85 -15.78 -16.62 -7.36
CA VAL A 85 -16.72 -15.48 -7.33
C VAL A 85 -17.89 -15.80 -6.42
N ASN A 86 -18.31 -14.83 -5.61
CA ASN A 86 -19.39 -14.94 -4.62
C ASN A 86 -19.17 -16.00 -3.53
N GLN A 87 -17.93 -16.45 -3.31
CA GLN A 87 -17.58 -17.25 -2.13
C GLN A 87 -16.67 -16.47 -1.19
N PRO A 88 -16.92 -16.52 0.13
CA PRO A 88 -15.99 -15.96 1.11
C PRO A 88 -14.60 -16.58 0.96
N ALA A 89 -13.59 -15.72 0.94
CA ALA A 89 -12.19 -16.11 1.04
C ALA A 89 -11.69 -15.71 2.43
N SER A 90 -11.05 -16.64 3.14
CA SER A 90 -10.53 -16.40 4.48
C SER A 90 -9.07 -16.79 4.57
N PHE A 91 -8.30 -15.98 5.28
CA PHE A 91 -6.92 -16.24 5.64
C PHE A 91 -6.73 -15.91 7.12
N ALA A 92 -5.73 -16.53 7.75
CA ALA A 92 -5.44 -16.31 9.16
C ALA A 92 -4.21 -15.40 9.30
N VAL A 93 -4.24 -14.52 10.29
CA VAL A 93 -3.10 -13.67 10.67
C VAL A 93 -2.74 -13.98 12.12
N SER A 94 -1.55 -14.50 12.35
CA SER A 94 -1.02 -14.71 13.70
C SER A 94 -0.20 -13.52 14.14
N LEU A 95 -0.54 -12.94 15.30
CA LEU A 95 0.16 -11.78 15.85
C LEU A 95 1.57 -12.13 16.39
N ASN A 96 1.80 -13.38 16.80
CA ASN A 96 3.08 -13.85 17.36
C ASN A 96 3.67 -12.92 18.46
N GLY A 97 2.78 -12.37 19.29
CA GLY A 97 3.11 -11.45 20.37
C GLY A 97 3.19 -9.97 19.99
N ALA A 98 2.95 -9.62 18.72
CA ALA A 98 2.77 -8.23 18.28
C ALA A 98 1.59 -7.58 19.00
N LYS A 99 1.74 -6.30 19.35
CA LYS A 99 0.68 -5.48 19.94
C LYS A 99 0.17 -4.48 18.92
N GLY A 100 -1.09 -4.09 19.05
CA GLY A 100 -1.72 -3.08 18.19
C GLY A 100 -3.09 -3.51 17.69
N MET A 101 -3.63 -2.74 16.76
CA MET A 101 -4.88 -3.04 16.07
C MET A 101 -4.58 -3.54 14.66
N ILE A 102 -5.31 -4.55 14.20
CA ILE A 102 -5.25 -5.02 12.81
C ILE A 102 -6.34 -4.27 12.02
N ASP A 103 -5.96 -3.71 10.88
CA ASP A 103 -6.87 -3.24 9.85
C ASP A 103 -6.57 -4.00 8.54
N ALA A 104 -7.58 -4.26 7.72
CA ALA A 104 -7.45 -5.02 6.49
C ALA A 104 -8.47 -4.55 5.45
N LYS A 105 -7.99 -4.29 4.24
CA LYS A 105 -8.81 -3.81 3.12
C LYS A 105 -8.43 -4.54 1.84
N VAL A 106 -9.40 -4.75 0.96
CA VAL A 106 -9.20 -5.34 -0.36
C VAL A 106 -9.43 -4.28 -1.42
N HIS A 107 -8.45 -4.12 -2.31
CA HIS A 107 -8.60 -3.33 -3.52
C HIS A 107 -8.93 -4.26 -4.68
N SER A 108 -10.10 -4.07 -5.30
CA SER A 108 -10.49 -4.83 -6.47
C SER A 108 -9.84 -4.26 -7.74
N PRO A 109 -9.72 -5.04 -8.84
CA PRO A 109 -9.23 -4.52 -10.13
C PRO A 109 -10.06 -3.37 -10.71
N SER A 110 -11.31 -3.19 -10.26
CA SER A 110 -12.14 -2.04 -10.65
C SER A 110 -11.79 -0.75 -9.88
N GLY A 111 -10.85 -0.82 -8.94
CA GLY A 111 -10.51 0.26 -8.03
C GLY A 111 -11.44 0.39 -6.81
N ALA A 112 -12.37 -0.55 -6.61
CA ALA A 112 -13.23 -0.51 -5.43
C ALA A 112 -12.45 -0.94 -4.19
N LEU A 113 -12.65 -0.22 -3.09
CA LEU A 113 -12.13 -0.55 -1.77
C LEU A 113 -13.22 -1.25 -0.96
N GLU A 114 -12.93 -2.46 -0.51
CA GLU A 114 -13.82 -3.24 0.34
C GLU A 114 -13.17 -3.49 1.70
N GLU A 115 -13.89 -3.19 2.77
CA GLU A 115 -13.47 -3.47 4.15
C GLU A 115 -13.55 -4.97 4.42
N CYS A 116 -12.54 -5.52 5.10
CA CYS A 116 -12.52 -6.93 5.46
C CYS A 116 -13.25 -7.19 6.78
N CYS A 117 -13.93 -8.34 6.87
CA CYS A 117 -14.38 -8.86 8.16
C CYS A 117 -13.18 -9.42 8.93
N ILE A 118 -12.79 -8.76 10.02
CA ILE A 118 -11.74 -9.22 10.94
C ILE A 118 -12.41 -9.77 12.20
N THR A 119 -12.13 -11.04 12.51
CA THR A 119 -12.63 -11.70 13.72
C THR A 119 -11.47 -12.40 14.41
N GLU A 120 -11.43 -12.32 15.74
CA GLU A 120 -10.53 -13.17 16.53
C GLU A 120 -10.94 -14.64 16.33
N ILE A 121 -9.94 -15.47 16.05
CA ILE A 121 -10.13 -16.92 15.95
C ILE A 121 -9.81 -17.46 17.34
N ASP A 122 -10.82 -17.99 18.04
CA ASP A 122 -10.60 -18.70 19.30
C ASP A 122 -9.61 -19.86 19.06
N GLN A 123 -8.56 -19.93 19.89
CA GLN A 123 -7.52 -20.95 19.83
C GLN A 123 -8.00 -22.32 20.32
#